data_AF-F2DNV4-F1
#
_entry.id   AF-F2DNV4-F1
#
_cell.length_a   1.000
_cell.length_b   1.000
_cell.length_c   1.000
_cell.angle_alpha   90.00
_cell.angle_beta   90.00
_cell.angle_gamma   90.00
#
_symmetry.space_group_name_H-M   'P 1'
#
loop_
_entity.id
_entity.type
_entity.pdbx_description
1 polymer ?
#
loop_
_entity_poly.entity_id
_entity_poly.type
_entity_poly.pdbx_seq_one_letter_code
_entity_poly.pdbx_strand_id
1 'polypeptide(L)'
;TRLILVHGTGHGGWCWYKVATLLRAAGHRVDAPDLAACGADARRLSDAPTFEDYTRPLLDALRGLPDGERAVLVGHSFGGMSIALAAEEFPDKVAAAVFLTAFMPDCASPRTRVIETVPVSDWMDTVVDGGHAPPSVFLGPEFVRRKLYQLSPEEDYTLCQSLARVSSYYVADQQQRPPFSAARYGAVSKVYVVAKRDLAMVEEYQRQMIAGIPVAEVREMADADHMAMLSAPEELAGTSPTSPTPTLNRLRGLFTNLYIECLFSVVGLCTYTRTNEIIYS
;
A
#
# COMPACT_ATOMS: atom_id res chain seq x y z
N THR A 1 1.67 -17.22 -0.70
CA THR A 1 0.66 -16.16 -0.40
C THR A 1 0.36 -15.32 -1.62
N ARG A 2 -0.85 -14.78 -1.73
CA ARG A 2 -1.26 -13.79 -2.73
C ARG A 2 -1.08 -12.37 -2.17
N LEU A 3 -0.30 -11.55 -2.87
CA LEU A 3 0.00 -10.16 -2.54
C LEU A 3 -0.52 -9.26 -3.66
N ILE A 4 -1.28 -8.22 -3.31
CA ILE A 4 -1.72 -7.20 -4.26
C ILE A 4 -1.16 -5.85 -3.80
N LEU A 5 -0.27 -5.29 -4.60
CA LEU A 5 0.47 -4.06 -4.30
C LEU A 5 -0.22 -2.87 -4.99
N VAL A 6 -0.66 -1.90 -4.21
CA VAL A 6 -1.54 -0.80 -4.64
C VAL A 6 -0.78 0.52 -4.50
N HIS A 7 -0.54 1.19 -5.63
CA HIS A 7 0.25 2.41 -5.71
C HIS A 7 -0.48 3.66 -5.17
N GLY A 8 0.28 4.71 -4.91
CA GLY A 8 -0.22 6.03 -4.50
C GLY A 8 -0.56 6.97 -5.66
N THR A 9 -0.83 8.23 -5.31
CA THR A 9 -1.16 9.32 -6.24
C THR A 9 -0.09 9.49 -7.31
N GLY A 10 -0.52 9.60 -8.56
CA GLY A 10 0.33 9.87 -9.72
C GLY A 10 1.24 8.73 -10.18
N HIS A 11 1.21 7.59 -9.49
CA HIS A 11 1.99 6.40 -9.81
C HIS A 11 1.12 5.34 -10.51
N GLY A 12 1.72 4.19 -10.82
CA GLY A 12 1.07 2.99 -11.32
C GLY A 12 1.71 1.75 -10.69
N GLY A 13 1.26 0.56 -11.08
CA GLY A 13 1.83 -0.72 -10.67
C GLY A 13 3.34 -0.83 -10.93
N TRP A 14 3.86 -0.06 -11.89
CA TRP A 14 5.28 0.04 -12.22
C TRP A 14 6.16 0.45 -11.02
N CYS A 15 5.65 1.22 -10.04
CA CYS A 15 6.46 1.66 -8.90
C CYS A 15 6.88 0.50 -7.99
N TRP A 16 6.23 -0.67 -8.12
CA TRP A 16 6.51 -1.84 -7.32
C TRP A 16 7.54 -2.79 -7.94
N TYR A 17 8.17 -2.44 -9.07
CA TYR A 17 8.96 -3.40 -9.85
C TYR A 17 10.09 -4.08 -9.04
N LYS A 18 10.81 -3.34 -8.18
CA LYS A 18 11.87 -3.90 -7.33
C LYS A 18 11.32 -4.90 -6.30
N VAL A 19 10.36 -4.46 -5.50
CA VAL A 19 9.74 -5.29 -4.44
C VAL A 19 8.98 -6.48 -5.02
N ALA A 20 8.24 -6.30 -6.11
CA ALA A 20 7.54 -7.39 -6.78
C ALA A 20 8.51 -8.46 -7.29
N THR A 21 9.69 -8.07 -7.78
CA THR A 21 10.75 -9.01 -8.19
C THR A 21 11.24 -9.84 -7.00
N LEU A 22 11.56 -9.18 -5.88
CA LEU A 22 12.04 -9.84 -4.65
C LEU A 22 10.99 -10.80 -4.07
N LEU A 23 9.73 -10.36 -3.97
CA LEU A 23 8.65 -11.17 -3.42
C LEU A 23 8.30 -12.38 -4.30
N ARG A 24 8.38 -12.23 -5.63
CA ARG A 24 8.22 -13.37 -6.56
C ARG A 24 9.37 -14.35 -6.45
N ALA A 25 10.60 -13.88 -6.30
CA ALA A 25 11.76 -14.74 -6.06
C ALA A 25 11.65 -15.51 -4.74
N ALA A 26 10.98 -14.93 -3.72
CA ALA A 26 10.62 -15.60 -2.47
C ALA A 26 9.43 -16.58 -2.59
N GLY A 27 8.86 -16.78 -3.78
CA GLY A 27 7.77 -17.74 -4.02
C GLY A 27 6.35 -17.20 -3.79
N HIS A 28 6.17 -15.89 -3.63
CA HIS A 28 4.84 -15.28 -3.52
C HIS A 28 4.19 -15.03 -4.88
N ARG A 29 2.85 -15.09 -4.92
CA ARG A 29 2.05 -14.64 -6.07
C ARG A 29 1.78 -13.15 -5.93
N VAL A 30 2.40 -12.33 -6.77
CA VAL A 30 2.35 -10.86 -6.65
C VAL A 30 1.66 -10.23 -7.85
N ASP A 31 0.59 -9.46 -7.59
CA ASP A 31 0.04 -8.49 -8.53
C ASP A 31 0.40 -7.08 -8.11
N ALA A 32 0.57 -6.20 -9.09
CA ALA A 32 0.67 -4.76 -8.90
C ALA A 32 -0.19 -4.10 -9.99
N PRO A 33 -1.53 -4.05 -9.82
CA PRO A 33 -2.42 -3.49 -10.82
C PRO A 33 -2.21 -1.98 -10.98
N ASP A 34 -2.45 -1.48 -12.18
CA ASP A 34 -2.72 -0.06 -12.39
C ASP A 34 -4.17 0.23 -11.99
N LEU A 35 -4.37 1.21 -11.11
CA LEU A 35 -5.70 1.77 -10.84
C LEU A 35 -6.21 2.56 -12.05
N ALA A 36 -7.51 2.88 -12.09
CA ALA A 36 -8.08 3.51 -13.28
C ALA A 36 -7.41 4.87 -13.54
N ALA A 37 -7.09 5.12 -14.81
CA ALA A 37 -6.34 6.29 -15.28
C ALA A 37 -4.90 6.43 -14.73
N CYS A 38 -4.33 5.38 -14.16
CA CYS A 38 -2.96 5.32 -13.67
C CYS A 38 -2.09 4.36 -14.50
N GLY A 39 -0.76 4.50 -14.39
CA GLY A 39 0.20 3.68 -15.14
C GLY A 39 -0.14 3.53 -16.63
N ALA A 40 -0.28 2.31 -17.11
CA ALA A 40 -0.59 1.98 -18.50
C ALA A 40 -2.10 1.90 -18.80
N ASP A 41 -2.98 2.18 -17.83
CA ASP A 41 -4.42 2.12 -18.02
C ASP A 41 -4.91 3.16 -19.06
N ALA A 42 -5.68 2.73 -20.05
CA ALA A 42 -6.07 3.58 -21.17
C ALA A 42 -7.07 4.69 -20.81
N ARG A 43 -7.75 4.60 -19.66
CA ARG A 43 -8.73 5.59 -19.23
C ARG A 43 -8.05 6.92 -18.91
N ARG A 44 -8.79 8.00 -19.10
CA ARG A 44 -8.46 9.33 -18.60
C ARG A 44 -9.08 9.51 -17.22
N LEU A 45 -8.61 10.52 -16.48
CA LEU A 45 -9.17 10.85 -15.16
C LEU A 45 -10.68 11.10 -15.22
N SER A 46 -11.17 11.72 -16.30
CA SER A 46 -12.60 11.94 -16.54
C SER A 46 -13.44 10.67 -16.69
N ASP A 47 -12.81 9.55 -17.05
CA ASP A 47 -13.51 8.27 -17.26
C ASP A 47 -13.64 7.47 -15.94
N ALA A 48 -13.06 7.97 -14.86
CA ALA A 48 -13.20 7.45 -13.50
C ALA A 48 -13.72 8.58 -12.58
N PRO A 49 -15.01 8.94 -12.63
CA PRO A 49 -15.53 10.12 -11.92
C PRO A 49 -15.63 9.94 -10.40
N THR A 50 -15.64 8.70 -9.90
CA THR A 50 -15.77 8.38 -8.47
C THR A 50 -14.53 7.68 -7.94
N PHE A 51 -14.37 7.68 -6.61
CA PHE A 51 -13.29 6.95 -5.96
C PHE A 51 -13.41 5.42 -6.14
N GLU A 52 -14.64 4.92 -6.29
CA GLU A 52 -14.90 3.51 -6.59
C GLU A 52 -14.44 3.15 -8.00
N ASP A 53 -14.68 4.03 -8.98
CA ASP A 53 -14.21 3.83 -10.37
C ASP A 53 -12.69 3.85 -10.46
N TYR A 54 -12.04 4.76 -9.72
CA TYR A 54 -10.58 4.77 -9.55
C TYR A 54 -10.06 3.43 -9.01
N THR A 55 -10.72 2.91 -7.97
CA THR A 55 -10.32 1.68 -7.27
C THR A 55 -10.76 0.40 -7.98
N ARG A 56 -11.59 0.50 -9.03
CA ARG A 56 -12.21 -0.64 -9.73
C ARG A 56 -11.24 -1.77 -10.08
N PRO A 57 -10.03 -1.53 -10.63
CA PRO A 57 -9.10 -2.63 -10.95
C PRO A 57 -8.72 -3.51 -9.75
N LEU A 58 -8.58 -2.91 -8.55
CA LEU A 58 -8.33 -3.65 -7.31
C LEU A 58 -9.56 -4.46 -6.88
N LEU A 59 -10.74 -3.86 -6.95
CA LEU A 59 -12.01 -4.52 -6.60
C LEU A 59 -12.27 -5.72 -7.52
N ASP A 60 -11.98 -5.57 -8.81
CA ASP A 60 -12.13 -6.64 -9.81
C ASP A 60 -11.11 -7.76 -9.56
N ALA A 61 -9.86 -7.42 -9.20
CA ALA A 61 -8.84 -8.41 -8.82
C ALA A 61 -9.27 -9.25 -7.60
N LEU A 62 -9.86 -8.62 -6.57
CA LEU A 62 -10.41 -9.35 -5.42
C LEU A 62 -11.65 -10.17 -5.79
N ARG A 63 -12.56 -9.61 -6.59
CA ARG A 63 -13.76 -10.34 -7.05
C ARG A 63 -13.37 -11.62 -7.80
N GLY A 64 -12.32 -11.54 -8.62
CA GLY A 64 -11.78 -12.66 -9.39
C GLY A 64 -10.98 -13.71 -8.60
N LEU A 65 -10.72 -13.49 -7.30
CA LEU A 65 -10.07 -14.53 -6.48
C LEU A 65 -10.95 -15.78 -6.36
N PRO A 66 -10.38 -17.00 -6.44
CA PRO A 66 -11.10 -18.24 -6.20
C PRO A 66 -11.83 -18.26 -4.85
N ASP A 67 -12.90 -19.05 -4.76
CA ASP A 67 -13.64 -19.20 -3.51
C ASP A 67 -12.72 -19.71 -2.38
N GLY A 68 -12.79 -19.04 -1.23
CA GLY A 68 -11.95 -19.33 -0.07
C GLY A 68 -10.52 -18.76 -0.15
N GLU A 69 -10.07 -18.23 -1.28
CA GLU A 69 -8.77 -17.55 -1.38
C GLU A 69 -8.84 -16.11 -0.84
N ARG A 70 -7.80 -15.72 -0.10
CA ARG A 70 -7.63 -14.38 0.47
C ARG A 70 -6.30 -13.78 0.04
N ALA A 71 -6.27 -12.46 -0.19
CA ALA A 71 -5.06 -11.71 -0.54
C ALA A 71 -4.64 -10.77 0.58
N VAL A 72 -3.34 -10.57 0.75
CA VAL A 72 -2.82 -9.44 1.52
C VAL A 72 -2.66 -8.25 0.60
N LEU A 73 -3.30 -7.15 1.00
CA LEU A 73 -3.25 -5.88 0.29
C LEU A 73 -2.13 -5.03 0.88
N VAL A 74 -1.30 -4.44 0.03
CA VAL A 74 -0.28 -3.47 0.43
C VAL A 74 -0.56 -2.15 -0.28
N GLY A 75 -1.09 -1.18 0.46
CA GLY A 75 -1.42 0.14 -0.05
C GLY A 75 -0.35 1.14 0.33
N HIS A 76 0.19 1.85 -0.66
CA HIS A 76 1.15 2.93 -0.47
C HIS A 76 0.47 4.28 -0.61
N SER A 77 0.76 5.24 0.27
CA SER A 77 0.25 6.61 0.16
C SER A 77 -1.28 6.64 0.00
N PHE A 78 -1.80 7.27 -1.07
CA PHE A 78 -3.23 7.27 -1.39
C PHE A 78 -3.83 5.89 -1.70
N GLY A 79 -3.01 4.90 -2.08
CA GLY A 79 -3.42 3.50 -2.20
C GLY A 79 -3.95 2.91 -0.89
N GLY A 80 -3.61 3.50 0.27
CA GLY A 80 -4.21 3.22 1.57
C GLY A 80 -5.75 3.36 1.57
N MET A 81 -6.28 4.39 0.91
CA MET A 81 -7.73 4.58 0.77
C MET A 81 -8.36 3.47 -0.08
N SER A 82 -7.66 3.03 -1.13
CA SER A 82 -8.15 1.99 -2.04
C SER A 82 -8.18 0.62 -1.37
N ILE A 83 -7.16 0.28 -0.57
CA ILE A 83 -7.19 -0.98 0.20
C ILE A 83 -8.21 -0.93 1.35
N ALA A 84 -8.50 0.25 1.92
CA ALA A 84 -9.57 0.42 2.90
C ALA A 84 -10.95 0.19 2.27
N LEU A 85 -11.20 0.75 1.07
CA LEU A 85 -12.42 0.47 0.31
C LEU A 85 -12.54 -1.02 -0.07
N ALA A 86 -11.44 -1.63 -0.52
CA ALA A 86 -11.41 -3.05 -0.85
C ALA A 86 -11.72 -3.95 0.36
N ALA A 87 -11.18 -3.61 1.54
CA ALA A 87 -11.49 -4.28 2.80
C ALA A 87 -12.92 -4.02 3.29
N GLU A 88 -13.50 -2.86 2.98
CA GLU A 88 -14.92 -2.59 3.21
C GLU A 88 -15.80 -3.43 2.28
N GLU A 89 -15.46 -3.60 1.00
CA GLU A 89 -16.30 -4.35 0.05
C GLU A 89 -16.12 -5.87 0.14
N PHE A 90 -14.91 -6.34 0.41
CA PHE A 90 -14.54 -7.76 0.40
C PHE A 90 -13.76 -8.18 1.66
N PRO A 91 -14.28 -7.95 2.89
CA PRO A 91 -13.55 -8.27 4.12
C PRO A 91 -13.12 -9.74 4.19
N ASP A 92 -13.97 -10.65 3.67
CA ASP A 92 -13.70 -12.09 3.65
C ASP A 92 -12.59 -12.50 2.67
N LYS A 93 -12.28 -11.67 1.67
CA LYS A 93 -11.20 -11.89 0.69
C LYS A 93 -9.91 -11.16 1.04
N VAL A 94 -9.92 -10.30 2.05
CA VAL A 94 -8.72 -9.59 2.53
C VAL A 94 -8.15 -10.31 3.73
N ALA A 95 -6.99 -10.94 3.55
CA ALA A 95 -6.24 -11.59 4.60
C ALA A 95 -5.72 -10.58 5.63
N ALA A 96 -5.11 -9.50 5.14
CA ALA A 96 -4.62 -8.37 5.91
C ALA A 96 -4.50 -7.14 5.00
N ALA A 97 -4.54 -5.95 5.61
CA ALA A 97 -4.30 -4.67 4.96
C ALA A 97 -3.03 -4.03 5.52
N VAL A 98 -2.01 -3.87 4.67
CA VAL A 98 -0.73 -3.25 5.01
C VAL A 98 -0.70 -1.83 4.45
N PHE A 99 -0.58 -0.85 5.33
CA PHE A 99 -0.49 0.58 5.02
C PHE A 99 0.97 1.00 5.05
N LEU A 100 1.59 1.16 3.88
CA LEU A 100 2.99 1.57 3.72
C LEU A 100 3.06 3.08 3.53
N THR A 101 3.43 3.82 4.59
CA THR A 101 3.37 5.29 4.62
C THR A 101 2.13 5.82 3.90
N ALA A 102 0.96 5.31 4.32
CA ALA A 102 -0.28 5.40 3.57
C ALA A 102 -1.40 6.01 4.38
N PHE A 103 -2.36 6.65 3.73
CA PHE A 103 -3.56 7.11 4.41
C PHE A 103 -4.32 5.91 4.99
N MET A 104 -4.47 5.90 6.32
CA MET A 104 -5.20 4.87 7.06
C MET A 104 -6.39 5.49 7.78
N PRO A 105 -7.58 5.52 7.17
CA PRO A 105 -8.78 6.08 7.78
C PRO A 105 -9.24 5.23 8.97
N ASP A 106 -9.82 5.87 9.99
CA ASP A 106 -10.51 5.20 11.09
C ASP A 106 -11.97 4.86 10.71
N CYS A 107 -12.71 4.19 11.61
CA CYS A 107 -14.12 3.82 11.37
C CYS A 107 -15.16 4.82 11.93
N ALA A 108 -14.72 5.88 12.62
CA ALA A 108 -15.57 6.84 13.32
C ALA A 108 -15.67 8.19 12.61
N SER A 109 -14.63 8.58 11.88
CA SER A 109 -14.46 9.84 11.19
C SER A 109 -14.88 9.74 9.71
N PRO A 110 -15.19 10.86 9.04
CA PRO A 110 -15.29 10.90 7.59
C PRO A 110 -14.02 10.32 6.92
N ARG A 111 -14.20 9.56 5.83
CA ARG A 111 -13.11 8.89 5.11
C ARG A 111 -11.98 9.85 4.73
N THR A 112 -12.32 11.09 4.39
CA THR A 112 -11.40 12.12 3.90
C THR A 112 -10.58 12.79 4.98
N ARG A 113 -10.86 12.56 6.27
CA ARG A 113 -10.14 13.21 7.38
C ARG A 113 -8.62 13.06 7.24
N VAL A 114 -8.16 11.88 6.85
CA VAL A 114 -6.72 11.58 6.65
C VAL A 114 -6.10 12.27 5.43
N ILE A 115 -6.91 12.75 4.49
CA ILE A 115 -6.44 13.54 3.35
C ILE A 115 -6.40 15.02 3.75
N GLU A 116 -7.47 15.48 4.40
CA GLU A 116 -7.69 16.89 4.76
C GLU A 116 -6.77 17.38 5.89
N THR A 117 -6.21 16.46 6.69
CA THR A 117 -5.34 16.77 7.82
C THR A 117 -3.85 16.58 7.52
N VAL A 118 -3.48 16.27 6.26
CA VAL A 118 -2.08 16.07 5.90
C VAL A 118 -1.29 17.39 6.11
N PRO A 119 -0.19 17.39 6.88
CA PRO A 119 0.49 18.63 7.25
C PRO A 119 1.50 19.10 6.19
N VAL A 120 1.18 18.90 4.91
CA VAL A 120 2.00 19.40 3.81
C VAL A 120 1.66 20.86 3.58
N SER A 121 2.51 21.75 4.10
CA SER A 121 2.42 23.19 3.87
C SER A 121 3.13 23.64 2.59
N ASP A 122 4.09 22.85 2.10
CA ASP A 122 4.88 23.14 0.91
C ASP A 122 4.68 22.05 -0.14
N TRP A 123 3.73 22.30 -1.03
CA TRP A 123 3.41 21.45 -2.19
C TRP A 123 4.32 21.72 -3.40
N MET A 124 5.28 22.65 -3.27
CA MET A 124 6.22 23.06 -4.30
C MET A 124 5.53 23.37 -5.63
N ASP A 125 5.83 22.59 -6.67
CA ASP A 125 5.30 22.72 -8.04
C ASP A 125 4.11 21.77 -8.32
N THR A 126 3.51 21.17 -7.28
CA THR A 126 2.27 20.39 -7.42
C THR A 126 1.11 21.29 -7.83
N VAL A 127 0.36 20.85 -8.83
CA VAL A 127 -0.79 21.58 -9.38
C VAL A 127 -2.07 20.84 -9.02
N VAL A 128 -3.03 21.58 -8.46
CA VAL A 128 -4.40 21.10 -8.23
C VAL A 128 -5.34 21.93 -9.08
N ASP A 129 -6.15 21.28 -9.92
CA ASP A 129 -7.17 21.94 -10.74
C ASP A 129 -8.58 21.46 -10.35
N GLY A 130 -9.37 22.39 -9.81
CA GLY A 130 -10.77 22.17 -9.44
C GLY A 130 -11.78 22.55 -10.52
N GLY A 131 -11.32 22.97 -11.71
CA GLY A 131 -12.17 23.40 -12.83
C GLY A 131 -12.88 22.24 -13.55
N HIS A 132 -12.58 21.01 -13.18
CA HIS A 132 -13.17 19.80 -13.75
C HIS A 132 -13.52 18.78 -12.65
N ALA A 133 -14.37 17.82 -12.98
CA ALA A 133 -14.78 16.74 -12.08
C ALA A 133 -14.28 15.39 -12.62
N PRO A 134 -13.53 14.59 -11.85
CA PRO A 134 -13.04 14.89 -10.50
C PRO A 134 -11.89 15.92 -10.55
N PRO A 135 -11.66 16.74 -9.48
CA PRO A 135 -10.53 17.68 -9.43
C PRO A 135 -9.20 16.95 -9.64
N SER A 136 -8.29 17.51 -10.43
CA SER A 136 -7.00 16.86 -10.66
C SER A 136 -5.96 17.27 -9.63
N VAL A 137 -5.03 16.36 -9.38
CA VAL A 137 -3.73 16.64 -8.77
C VAL A 137 -2.63 16.10 -9.68
N PHE A 138 -1.66 16.94 -10.01
CA PHE A 138 -0.43 16.56 -10.67
C PHE A 138 0.74 16.90 -9.76
N LEU A 139 1.43 15.87 -9.25
CA LEU A 139 2.59 16.02 -8.40
C LEU A 139 3.76 16.54 -9.24
N GLY A 140 4.23 17.74 -8.93
CA GLY A 140 5.25 18.42 -9.73
C GLY A 140 6.63 17.75 -9.60
N PRO A 141 7.50 17.85 -10.61
CA PRO A 141 8.84 17.27 -10.59
C PRO A 141 9.68 17.63 -9.35
N GLU A 142 9.67 18.88 -8.89
CA GLU A 142 10.44 19.28 -7.71
C GLU A 142 9.85 18.68 -6.43
N PHE A 143 8.52 18.67 -6.28
CA PHE A 143 7.86 17.98 -5.17
C PHE A 143 8.23 16.50 -5.15
N VAL A 144 8.09 15.81 -6.29
CA VAL A 144 8.43 14.39 -6.43
C VAL A 144 9.89 14.14 -6.04
N ARG A 145 10.83 14.91 -6.59
CA ARG A 145 12.27 14.75 -6.32
C ARG A 145 12.62 15.00 -4.85
N ARG A 146 12.09 16.06 -4.27
CA ARG A 146 12.55 16.59 -2.96
C ARG A 146 11.78 16.02 -1.77
N LYS A 147 10.56 15.53 -1.98
CA LYS A 147 9.67 15.08 -0.90
C LYS A 147 9.31 13.59 -0.98
N LEU A 148 9.32 13.01 -2.18
CA LEU A 148 8.95 11.61 -2.37
C LEU A 148 10.15 10.70 -2.64
N TYR A 149 11.10 11.15 -3.49
CA TYR A 149 12.23 10.37 -4.00
C TYR A 149 13.59 10.80 -3.43
N GLN A 150 13.63 11.55 -2.33
CA GLN A 150 14.85 12.18 -1.82
C GLN A 150 15.94 11.18 -1.36
N LEU A 151 15.59 9.92 -1.10
CA LEU A 151 16.54 8.83 -0.80
C LEU A 151 16.50 7.73 -1.86
N SER A 152 15.62 7.85 -2.86
CA SER A 152 15.49 6.89 -3.95
C SER A 152 16.60 7.10 -5.00
N PRO A 153 17.04 6.03 -5.68
CA PRO A 153 17.98 6.15 -6.80
C PRO A 153 17.51 7.12 -7.89
N GLU A 154 18.45 7.84 -8.51
CA GLU A 154 18.14 8.88 -9.51
C GLU A 154 17.47 8.29 -10.76
N GLU A 155 17.80 7.04 -11.11
CA GLU A 155 17.16 6.29 -12.18
C GLU A 155 15.66 6.06 -11.92
N ASP A 156 15.26 5.88 -10.66
CA ASP A 156 13.85 5.70 -10.29
C ASP A 156 13.08 7.02 -10.40
N TYR A 157 13.72 8.14 -10.06
CA TYR A 157 13.16 9.47 -10.31
C TYR A 157 12.98 9.72 -11.82
N THR A 158 13.99 9.38 -12.63
CA THR A 158 13.92 9.49 -14.09
C THR A 158 12.79 8.62 -14.68
N LEU A 159 12.63 7.40 -14.16
CA LEU A 159 11.53 6.51 -14.52
C LEU A 159 10.18 7.13 -14.17
N CYS A 160 10.05 7.69 -12.96
CA CYS A 160 8.85 8.39 -12.51
C CYS A 160 8.48 9.54 -13.45
N GLN A 161 9.44 10.39 -13.83
CA GLN A 161 9.18 11.50 -14.76
C GLN A 161 8.62 11.05 -16.12
N SER A 162 8.92 9.81 -16.53
CA SER A 162 8.45 9.25 -17.81
C SER A 162 7.07 8.58 -17.71
N LEU A 163 6.60 8.28 -16.50
CA LEU A 163 5.42 7.44 -16.25
C LEU A 163 4.36 8.10 -15.35
N ALA A 164 4.71 9.19 -14.65
CA ALA A 164 3.81 9.87 -13.74
C ALA A 164 2.60 10.43 -14.49
N ARG A 165 1.43 10.31 -13.87
CA ARG A 165 0.16 10.76 -14.45
C ARG A 165 -0.59 11.66 -13.48
N VAL A 166 -1.50 12.44 -14.03
CA VAL A 166 -2.48 13.18 -13.23
C VAL A 166 -3.42 12.21 -12.48
N SER A 167 -3.85 12.57 -11.27
CA SER A 167 -4.73 11.76 -10.43
C SER A 167 -5.79 12.64 -9.74
N SER A 168 -6.53 12.10 -8.76
CA SER A 168 -7.45 12.85 -7.91
C SER A 168 -7.52 12.22 -6.52
N TYR A 169 -7.84 13.03 -5.51
CA TYR A 169 -8.17 12.55 -4.17
C TYR A 169 -9.67 12.25 -4.01
N TYR A 170 -10.51 12.59 -4.99
CA TYR A 170 -11.96 12.30 -4.97
C TYR A 170 -12.69 12.79 -3.70
N VAL A 171 -12.21 13.87 -3.06
CA VAL A 171 -12.69 14.32 -1.73
C VAL A 171 -14.21 14.51 -1.72
N ALA A 172 -14.77 15.19 -2.73
CA ALA A 172 -16.20 15.47 -2.81
C ALA A 172 -17.08 14.22 -2.95
N ASP A 173 -16.63 13.20 -3.70
CA ASP A 173 -17.34 11.90 -3.79
C ASP A 173 -17.20 11.13 -2.47
N GLN A 174 -16.00 11.09 -1.89
CA GLN A 174 -15.74 10.37 -0.65
C GLN A 174 -16.50 10.95 0.56
N GLN A 175 -16.68 12.27 0.63
CA GLN A 175 -17.48 12.93 1.67
C GLN A 175 -18.97 12.56 1.62
N GLN A 176 -19.48 12.10 0.47
CA GLN A 176 -20.87 11.63 0.32
C GLN A 176 -21.06 10.18 0.77
N ARG A 177 -19.97 9.47 1.09
CA ARG A 177 -20.01 8.08 1.55
C ARG A 177 -19.94 8.03 3.08
N PRO A 178 -20.63 7.06 3.73
CA PRO A 178 -20.49 6.88 5.16
C PRO A 178 -19.05 6.49 5.52
N PRO A 179 -18.59 6.74 6.77
CA PRO A 179 -17.34 6.17 7.28
C PRO A 179 -17.22 4.67 6.99
N PHE A 180 -15.99 4.17 6.94
CA PHE A 180 -15.76 2.72 6.85
C PHE A 180 -16.29 2.03 8.10
N SER A 181 -16.84 0.82 7.96
CA SER A 181 -17.58 0.19 9.05
C SER A 181 -16.68 -0.66 9.94
N ALA A 182 -16.95 -0.65 11.25
CA ALA A 182 -16.24 -1.50 12.21
C ALA A 182 -16.41 -3.00 11.90
N ALA A 183 -17.57 -3.39 11.39
CA ALA A 183 -17.90 -4.79 11.11
C ALA A 183 -17.25 -5.34 9.82
N ARG A 184 -16.75 -4.46 8.93
CA ARG A 184 -16.16 -4.86 7.65
C ARG A 184 -14.70 -4.42 7.59
N TYR A 185 -14.41 -3.20 7.12
CA TYR A 185 -13.05 -2.67 7.12
C TYR A 185 -12.38 -2.74 8.51
N GLY A 186 -13.12 -2.40 9.57
CA GLY A 186 -12.61 -2.46 10.94
C GLY A 186 -12.19 -3.86 11.39
N ALA A 187 -12.86 -4.91 10.91
CA ALA A 187 -12.61 -6.30 11.26
C ALA A 187 -11.38 -6.91 10.55
N VAL A 188 -10.93 -6.32 9.43
CA VAL A 188 -9.71 -6.75 8.75
C VAL A 188 -8.48 -6.38 9.59
N SER A 189 -7.54 -7.32 9.72
CA SER A 189 -6.26 -7.09 10.40
C SER A 189 -5.43 -6.06 9.65
N LYS A 190 -4.90 -5.07 10.38
CA LYS A 190 -4.16 -3.93 9.81
C LYS A 190 -2.73 -3.96 10.32
N VAL A 191 -1.80 -3.66 9.43
CA VAL A 191 -0.42 -3.38 9.77
C VAL A 191 -0.02 -2.07 9.13
N TYR A 192 0.76 -1.28 9.86
CA TYR A 192 1.27 -0.03 9.37
C TYR A 192 2.79 -0.09 9.25
N VAL A 193 3.36 0.41 8.16
CA VAL A 193 4.81 0.52 7.94
C VAL A 193 5.17 1.99 7.88
N VAL A 194 5.90 2.46 8.89
CA VAL A 194 6.37 3.83 9.02
C VAL A 194 7.69 4.01 8.27
N ALA A 195 7.73 4.94 7.33
CA ALA A 195 8.97 5.41 6.71
C ALA A 195 9.46 6.66 7.45
N LYS A 196 10.58 6.56 8.17
CA LYS A 196 11.03 7.64 9.09
C LYS A 196 11.63 8.84 8.38
N ARG A 197 12.06 8.69 7.12
CA ARG A 197 12.64 9.78 6.31
C ARG A 197 11.67 10.32 5.27
N ASP A 198 10.40 9.96 5.36
CA ASP A 198 9.34 10.51 4.54
C ASP A 198 9.16 12.02 4.80
N LEU A 199 9.14 12.81 3.72
CA LEU A 199 9.01 14.26 3.76
C LEU A 199 7.67 14.76 3.20
N ALA A 200 6.81 13.85 2.71
CA ALA A 200 5.45 14.16 2.28
C ALA A 200 4.43 13.72 3.32
N MET A 201 4.51 12.48 3.78
CA MET A 201 3.77 11.98 4.95
C MET A 201 4.76 11.83 6.10
N VAL A 202 5.14 12.95 6.71
CA VAL A 202 6.18 12.96 7.76
C VAL A 202 5.87 11.99 8.90
N GLU A 203 6.91 11.43 9.53
CA GLU A 203 6.79 10.40 10.58
C GLU A 203 5.77 10.80 11.67
N GLU A 204 5.81 12.05 12.12
CA GLU A 204 4.87 12.57 13.12
C GLU A 204 3.41 12.40 12.67
N TYR A 205 3.11 12.74 11.41
CA TYR A 205 1.77 12.58 10.86
C TYR A 205 1.36 11.11 10.75
N GLN A 206 2.27 10.25 10.28
CA GLN A 206 2.02 8.81 10.21
C GLN A 206 1.63 8.25 11.59
N ARG A 207 2.35 8.65 12.66
CA ARG A 207 2.05 8.23 14.03
C ARG A 207 0.76 8.83 14.57
N GLN A 208 0.49 10.10 14.32
CA GLN A 208 -0.75 10.76 14.73
C GLN A 208 -1.97 10.13 14.05
N MET A 209 -1.87 9.81 12.75
CA MET A 209 -2.96 9.22 11.98
C MET A 209 -3.36 7.84 12.50
N ILE A 210 -2.40 7.00 12.90
CA ILE A 210 -2.69 5.66 13.42
C ILE A 210 -3.01 5.64 14.92
N ALA A 211 -2.85 6.77 15.62
CA ALA A 211 -3.08 6.85 17.05
C ALA A 211 -4.55 6.54 17.39
N GLY A 212 -4.77 5.54 18.23
CA GLY A 212 -6.11 5.11 18.65
C GLY A 212 -6.84 4.20 17.64
N ILE A 213 -6.22 3.87 16.50
CA ILE A 213 -6.75 2.86 15.57
C ILE A 213 -6.17 1.49 15.97
N PRO A 214 -6.98 0.43 16.10
CA PRO A 214 -6.48 -0.91 16.32
C PRO A 214 -5.63 -1.38 15.11
N VAL A 215 -4.31 -1.39 15.31
CA VAL A 215 -3.33 -1.95 14.38
C VAL A 215 -2.69 -3.17 15.04
N ALA A 216 -2.61 -4.27 14.29
CA ALA A 216 -2.03 -5.52 14.79
C ALA A 216 -0.51 -5.41 14.94
N GLU A 217 0.12 -4.61 14.07
CA GLU A 217 1.56 -4.36 14.12
C GLU A 217 1.90 -2.99 13.50
N VAL A 218 2.95 -2.35 14.03
CA VAL A 218 3.61 -1.19 13.43
C VAL A 218 5.06 -1.55 13.18
N ARG A 219 5.48 -1.48 11.92
CA ARG A 219 6.86 -1.68 11.47
C ARG A 219 7.48 -0.31 11.16
N GLU A 220 8.78 -0.19 11.30
CA GLU A 220 9.51 1.06 11.02
C GLU A 220 10.66 0.78 10.07
N MET A 221 10.86 1.68 9.11
CA MET A 221 11.98 1.68 8.17
C MET A 221 12.78 2.95 8.39
N ALA A 222 14.01 2.79 8.90
CA ALA A 222 14.82 3.91 9.39
C ALA A 222 15.29 4.84 8.28
N ASP A 223 15.62 4.29 7.12
CA ASP A 223 16.26 4.99 6.01
C ASP A 223 15.40 4.99 4.72
N ALA A 224 14.09 4.80 4.85
CA ALA A 224 13.15 4.87 3.73
C ALA A 224 12.54 6.28 3.58
N ASP A 225 12.50 6.77 2.34
CA ASP A 225 11.69 7.93 1.97
C ASP A 225 10.22 7.55 1.74
N HIS A 226 9.43 8.43 1.12
CA HIS A 226 8.03 8.13 0.83
C HIS A 226 7.91 6.93 -0.12
N MET A 227 8.86 6.75 -1.03
CA MET A 227 8.92 5.67 -1.99
C MET A 227 9.75 4.50 -1.44
N ALA A 228 9.36 3.99 -0.27
CA ALA A 228 10.07 2.89 0.42
C ALA A 228 10.29 1.64 -0.44
N MET A 229 9.42 1.37 -1.42
CA MET A 229 9.58 0.28 -2.39
C MET A 229 10.69 0.51 -3.44
N LEU A 230 11.25 1.71 -3.50
CA LEU A 230 12.33 2.14 -4.38
C LEU A 230 13.60 2.46 -3.60
N SER A 231 13.49 3.17 -2.47
CA SER A 231 14.63 3.55 -1.62
C SER A 231 15.14 2.41 -0.74
N ALA A 232 14.26 1.52 -0.27
CA ALA A 232 14.59 0.42 0.63
C ALA A 232 13.86 -0.90 0.28
N PRO A 233 13.93 -1.36 -0.99
CA PRO A 233 13.15 -2.50 -1.48
C PRO A 233 13.48 -3.81 -0.77
N GLU A 234 14.74 -4.05 -0.42
CA GLU A 234 15.18 -5.27 0.26
C GLU A 234 14.69 -5.33 1.70
N GLU A 235 14.70 -4.22 2.43
CA GLU A 235 14.13 -4.16 3.77
C GLU A 235 12.63 -4.40 3.72
N LEU A 236 11.91 -3.72 2.82
CA LEU A 236 10.47 -3.88 2.67
C LEU A 236 10.08 -5.31 2.25
N ALA A 237 10.84 -5.91 1.34
CA ALA A 237 10.67 -7.30 0.96
C ALA A 237 11.21 -8.29 2.01
N GLY A 238 11.86 -7.84 3.08
CA GLY A 238 12.40 -8.73 4.11
C GLY A 238 13.65 -9.52 3.73
N THR A 239 14.36 -9.09 2.68
CA THR A 239 15.57 -9.73 2.17
C THR A 239 16.85 -9.01 2.60
N SER A 240 16.76 -7.97 3.44
CA SER A 240 17.94 -7.22 3.91
C SER A 240 18.83 -8.06 4.86
N PRO A 241 20.16 -8.09 4.65
CA PRO A 241 21.10 -8.79 5.51
C PRO A 241 21.24 -8.20 6.92
N THR A 242 20.77 -6.97 7.16
CA THR A 242 20.84 -6.29 8.47
C THR A 242 19.58 -6.48 9.33
N SER A 243 18.60 -7.24 8.86
CA SER A 243 17.47 -7.65 9.70
C SER A 243 18.02 -8.46 10.89
N PRO A 244 17.73 -8.06 12.16
CA PRO A 244 18.34 -8.69 13.31
C PRO A 244 17.97 -10.16 13.33
N THR A 245 18.95 -11.02 13.04
CA THR A 245 18.81 -12.45 13.19
C THR A 245 18.67 -12.73 14.69
N PRO A 246 17.55 -13.28 15.18
CA PRO A 246 17.49 -13.69 16.57
C PRO A 246 18.49 -14.84 16.75
N THR A 247 19.48 -14.61 17.60
CA THR A 247 20.49 -15.59 18.02
C THR A 247 19.85 -16.94 18.31
N LEU A 248 20.32 -17.97 17.59
CA LEU A 248 20.04 -19.38 17.86
C LEU A 248 20.33 -19.70 19.33
N ASN A 249 19.29 -19.89 20.14
CA ASN A 249 19.14 -21.06 21.03
C ASN A 249 17.86 -20.97 21.87
N ARG A 250 17.09 -22.07 21.84
CA ARG A 250 15.85 -22.37 22.59
C ARG A 250 14.55 -21.78 22.04
N LEU A 251 14.05 -22.40 20.97
CA LEU A 251 12.84 -23.25 20.97
C LEU A 251 12.62 -23.73 19.53
N ARG A 252 12.62 -25.04 19.32
CA ARG A 252 12.38 -25.67 18.03
C ARG A 252 10.92 -25.47 17.64
N GLY A 253 10.67 -24.68 16.61
CA GLY A 253 9.37 -24.57 15.94
C GLY A 253 9.16 -23.21 15.30
N LEU A 254 9.51 -23.12 13.99
CA LEU A 254 9.20 -22.07 13.01
C LEU A 254 10.18 -20.89 12.87
N PHE A 255 11.19 -21.13 12.05
CA PHE A 255 11.97 -20.17 11.23
C PHE A 255 11.22 -20.00 9.86
N THR A 256 11.26 -18.92 9.06
CA THR A 256 12.25 -17.81 8.89
C THR A 256 11.77 -16.74 7.86
N ASN A 257 11.97 -15.45 8.19
CA ASN A 257 12.53 -14.35 7.37
C ASN A 257 11.85 -13.71 6.14
N LEU A 258 10.74 -12.95 6.30
CA LEU A 258 10.50 -11.71 5.54
C LEU A 258 9.78 -10.64 6.42
N TYR A 259 9.95 -9.33 6.16
CA TYR A 259 9.16 -8.24 6.78
C TYR A 259 7.66 -8.38 6.46
N ILE A 260 7.34 -8.84 5.23
CA ILE A 260 5.98 -9.21 4.80
C ILE A 260 5.58 -10.62 5.26
N GLU A 261 6.50 -11.51 5.63
CA GLU A 261 6.15 -12.81 6.22
C GLU A 261 5.92 -12.79 7.73
N CYS A 262 6.62 -11.93 8.46
CA CYS A 262 6.38 -11.73 9.89
C CYS A 262 4.96 -11.20 10.16
N LEU A 263 4.47 -10.42 9.19
CA LEU A 263 3.08 -10.02 8.99
C LEU A 263 2.10 -11.21 9.00
N PHE A 264 2.42 -12.34 8.35
CA PHE A 264 1.54 -13.53 8.29
C PHE A 264 1.41 -14.28 9.61
N SER A 265 2.43 -14.24 10.48
CA SER A 265 2.37 -14.89 11.80
C SER A 265 1.38 -14.19 12.74
N VAL A 266 1.09 -12.91 12.49
CA VAL A 266 0.09 -12.11 13.25
C VAL A 266 -1.33 -12.35 12.73
N VAL A 267 -1.50 -12.76 11.46
CA VAL A 267 -2.82 -12.96 10.81
C VAL A 267 -3.30 -14.40 10.67
N GLY A 268 -2.57 -15.37 11.24
CA GLY A 268 -3.06 -16.76 11.36
C GLY A 268 -3.22 -17.53 10.05
N LEU A 269 -2.51 -17.16 8.98
CA LEU A 269 -2.66 -17.75 7.64
C LEU A 269 -1.77 -18.99 7.37
N CYS A 270 -1.24 -19.65 8.41
CA CYS A 270 -0.56 -20.93 8.25
C CYS A 270 -1.57 -22.07 8.08
N THR A 271 -2.08 -22.29 6.85
CA THR A 271 -2.69 -23.58 6.48
C THR A 271 -1.63 -24.48 5.88
N TYR A 272 -1.16 -25.43 6.71
CA TYR A 272 -0.21 -26.46 6.35
C TYR A 272 -0.92 -27.56 5.53
N THR A 273 -0.64 -27.67 4.23
CA THR A 273 -0.98 -28.86 3.44
C THR A 273 0.28 -29.72 3.30
N ARG A 274 0.31 -30.82 4.05
CA ARG A 274 1.37 -31.82 4.02
C ARG A 274 1.03 -32.83 2.92
N THR A 275 1.78 -32.85 1.82
CA THR A 275 1.80 -33.96 0.87
C THR A 275 3.25 -34.33 0.59
N ASN A 276 3.86 -35.06 1.54
CA ASN A 276 5.02 -35.89 1.27
C ASN A 276 4.56 -37.36 1.34
N GLU A 277 4.02 -37.86 0.23
CA GLU A 277 4.07 -39.30 -0.04
C GLU A 277 5.42 -39.59 -0.69
N ILE A 278 6.29 -40.23 0.08
CA ILE A 278 7.48 -40.91 -0.40
C ILE A 278 6.99 -42.21 -1.03
N ILE A 279 6.99 -42.30 -2.36
CA ILE A 279 6.77 -43.57 -3.06
C ILE A 279 8.14 -44.25 -3.20
N TYR A 280 8.32 -45.36 -2.49
CA TYR A 280 9.32 -46.36 -2.82
C TYR A 280 8.74 -47.28 -3.91
N SER A 281 9.43 -47.37 -5.04
CA SER A 281 9.48 -48.54 -5.92
C SER A 281 10.76 -48.51 -6.74
#